data_AF-A0A7C4M1T7-F1
#
_entry.id   AF-A0A7C4M1T7-F1
#
_cell.length_a   1.000
_cell.length_b   1.000
_cell.length_c   1.000
_cell.angle_alpha   90.00
_cell.angle_beta   90.00
_cell.angle_gamma   90.00
#
_symmetry.space_group_name_H-M   'P 1'
#
loop_
_entity.id
_entity.type
_entity.pdbx_description
1 polymer ?
#
loop_
_entity_poly.entity_id
_entity_poly.type
_entity_poly.pdbx_seq_one_letter_code
_entity_poly.pdbx_strand_id
1 'polypeptide(L)'
;MRVTVGLSLHRPEIIPWTARAVAGHEAVFLEEPPDPGFGDMLRGALAVDDYLATIDTEYPAFSRGMCRLLRGLHDAGTALHQVEPFLEILISIHEFFAAGHRPADIAADSIQHPVYLAERAATAALLAYYRATAVGTFEEAVRAVLRFARADAARFRLRDSLRAQALAPLVERYRSSYVEAGWIHARLPMELRRRLPGAFRVRTIFLPSRALTGSGEPGLRYSPGDRLTLLYLFRPGFRHPVKEPLLAARAMIHAKILLKEESPEDPDRLPHLRDEAYCTRLVERLSLDACRLLFPEIRRLPTAEARRRVEAAAGGPGPCLSAP
;
A
#
# COMPACT_ATOMS: atom_id res chain seq x y z
N MET A 1 -13.81 3.59 -24.16
CA MET A 1 -12.72 4.23 -23.40
C MET A 1 -11.98 3.19 -22.55
N ARG A 2 -10.73 3.48 -22.14
CA ARG A 2 -9.88 2.57 -21.36
C ARG A 2 -9.50 3.21 -20.03
N VAL A 3 -9.61 2.45 -18.95
CA VAL A 3 -9.05 2.81 -17.64
C VAL A 3 -8.13 1.70 -17.18
N THR A 4 -6.90 2.04 -16.82
CA THR A 4 -5.92 1.10 -16.28
C THR A 4 -5.66 1.47 -14.83
N VAL A 5 -5.99 0.59 -13.88
CA VAL A 5 -5.60 0.76 -12.48
C VAL A 5 -4.29 0.02 -12.24
N GLY A 6 -3.22 0.76 -11.96
CA GLY A 6 -1.91 0.21 -11.64
C GLY A 6 -1.76 0.03 -10.14
N LEU A 7 -1.83 -1.23 -9.68
CA LEU A 7 -1.56 -1.61 -8.30
C LEU A 7 -0.05 -1.72 -8.10
N SER A 8 0.51 -0.86 -7.26
CA SER A 8 1.94 -0.63 -7.09
C SER A 8 2.37 -0.62 -5.62
N LEU A 9 3.66 -0.40 -5.40
CA LEU A 9 4.32 -0.22 -4.10
C LEU A 9 5.37 0.89 -4.21
N HIS A 10 5.61 1.62 -3.13
CA HIS A 10 6.53 2.75 -3.13
C HIS A 10 7.99 2.28 -3.04
N ARG A 11 8.49 1.66 -4.11
CA ARG A 11 9.89 1.23 -4.24
C ARG A 11 10.48 1.71 -5.57
N PRO A 12 11.73 2.22 -5.60
CA PRO A 12 12.34 2.74 -6.84
C PRO A 12 12.30 1.74 -8.02
N GLU A 13 12.46 0.46 -7.73
CA GLU A 13 12.44 -0.63 -8.72
C GLU A 13 11.13 -0.77 -9.51
N ILE A 14 10.02 -0.21 -9.02
CA ILE A 14 8.75 -0.26 -9.74
C ILE A 14 8.59 0.88 -10.77
N ILE A 15 9.42 1.92 -10.69
CA ILE A 15 9.26 3.13 -11.51
C ILE A 15 9.36 2.82 -13.02
N PRO A 16 10.33 2.02 -13.52
CA PRO A 16 10.37 1.66 -14.93
C PRO A 16 9.13 0.90 -15.40
N TRP A 17 8.55 0.06 -14.53
CA TRP A 17 7.32 -0.68 -14.81
C TRP A 17 6.09 0.22 -14.80
N THR A 18 6.06 1.21 -13.91
CA THR A 18 5.04 2.26 -13.87
C THR A 18 5.09 3.09 -15.16
N ALA A 19 6.27 3.55 -15.57
CA ALA A 19 6.46 4.30 -16.81
C ALA A 19 5.92 3.54 -18.04
N ARG A 20 6.25 2.25 -18.17
CA ARG A 20 5.71 1.38 -19.24
C ARG A 20 4.20 1.23 -19.19
N ALA A 21 3.62 1.13 -17.98
CA ALA A 21 2.19 0.96 -17.81
C ALA A 21 1.39 2.25 -18.07
N VAL A 22 1.99 3.40 -17.76
CA VAL A 22 1.41 4.73 -17.99
C VAL A 22 1.50 5.14 -19.46
N ALA A 23 2.54 4.71 -20.18
CA ALA A 23 2.77 5.09 -21.58
C ALA A 23 1.51 4.99 -22.46
N GLY A 24 1.22 6.08 -23.18
CA GLY A 24 0.07 6.17 -24.09
C GLY A 24 -1.30 6.34 -23.42
N HIS A 25 -1.37 6.73 -22.15
CA HIS A 25 -2.61 7.25 -21.55
C HIS A 25 -2.66 8.78 -21.72
N GLU A 26 -3.87 9.32 -21.90
CA GLU A 26 -4.10 10.77 -22.03
C GLU A 26 -4.06 11.47 -20.66
N ALA A 27 -4.45 10.74 -19.61
CA ALA A 27 -4.45 11.24 -18.24
C ALA A 27 -3.91 10.20 -17.25
N VAL A 28 -3.30 10.70 -16.18
CA VAL A 28 -2.81 9.96 -15.02
C VAL A 28 -3.42 10.56 -13.76
N PHE A 29 -3.95 9.70 -12.90
CA PHE A 29 -4.53 10.06 -11.62
C PHE A 29 -3.69 9.45 -10.49
N LEU A 30 -3.07 10.30 -9.68
CA LEU A 30 -2.14 9.94 -8.62
C LEU A 30 -2.85 9.63 -7.31
N GLU A 31 -2.24 8.79 -6.47
CA GLU A 31 -2.70 8.51 -5.10
C GLU A 31 -2.13 9.53 -4.10
N GLU A 32 -2.35 10.80 -4.38
CA GLU A 32 -1.87 11.91 -3.55
C GLU A 32 -2.97 12.97 -3.42
N PRO A 33 -3.07 13.66 -2.27
CA PRO A 33 -3.94 14.82 -2.15
C PRO A 33 -3.40 15.95 -3.03
N PRO A 34 -4.25 16.90 -3.48
CA PRO A 34 -3.80 18.07 -4.22
C PRO A 34 -2.76 18.88 -3.42
N ASP A 35 -1.64 19.22 -4.06
CA ASP A 35 -0.60 20.08 -3.49
C ASP A 35 -0.38 21.35 -4.34
N PRO A 36 -0.33 22.55 -3.73
CA PRO A 36 -0.15 23.80 -4.47
C PRO A 36 1.16 23.87 -5.29
N GLY A 37 2.24 23.26 -4.80
CA GLY A 37 3.55 23.22 -5.45
C GLY A 37 3.67 22.21 -6.59
N PHE A 38 2.71 21.28 -6.71
CA PHE A 38 2.74 20.21 -7.71
C PHE A 38 2.85 20.77 -9.15
N GLY A 39 2.05 21.79 -9.48
CA GLY A 39 2.07 22.38 -10.82
C GLY A 39 3.40 23.06 -11.17
N ASP A 40 4.01 23.77 -10.22
CA ASP A 40 5.32 24.40 -10.41
C ASP A 40 6.43 23.35 -10.49
N MET A 41 6.31 22.26 -9.72
CA MET A 41 7.20 21.12 -9.82
C MET A 41 7.12 20.50 -11.21
N LEU A 42 5.93 20.28 -11.78
CA LEU A 42 5.78 19.69 -13.12
C LEU A 42 6.38 20.57 -14.22
N ARG A 43 6.21 21.89 -14.14
CA ARG A 43 6.76 22.85 -15.10
C ARG A 43 8.26 23.12 -14.94
N GLY A 44 8.87 22.58 -13.88
CA GLY A 44 10.26 22.86 -13.53
C GLY A 44 10.52 24.23 -12.90
N ALA A 45 9.47 24.97 -12.52
CA ALA A 45 9.59 26.25 -11.82
C ALA A 45 9.97 26.08 -10.33
N LEU A 46 9.65 24.92 -9.75
CA LEU A 46 10.11 24.49 -8.42
C LEU A 46 11.00 23.26 -8.60
N ALA A 47 12.17 23.17 -7.94
CA ALA A 47 13.02 21.98 -8.06
C ALA A 47 12.34 20.76 -7.41
N VAL A 48 12.67 19.55 -7.88
CA VAL A 48 12.08 18.32 -7.30
C VAL A 48 12.43 18.22 -5.81
N ASP A 49 13.68 18.46 -5.43
CA ASP A 49 14.07 18.34 -4.03
C ASP A 49 13.42 19.42 -3.15
N ASP A 50 13.19 20.63 -3.68
CA ASP A 50 12.47 21.70 -2.96
C ASP A 50 10.99 21.35 -2.77
N TYR A 51 10.34 20.81 -3.80
CA TYR A 51 8.97 20.29 -3.69
C TYR A 51 8.87 19.15 -2.67
N LEU A 52 9.81 18.20 -2.71
CA LEU A 52 9.83 17.08 -1.78
C LEU A 52 10.13 17.52 -0.34
N ALA A 53 10.82 18.65 -0.13
CA ALA A 53 11.07 19.18 1.20
C ALA A 53 9.82 19.74 1.89
N THR A 54 8.76 20.07 1.13
CA THR A 54 7.50 20.59 1.67
C THR A 54 6.49 19.50 2.00
N ILE A 55 6.75 18.26 1.58
CA ILE A 55 5.86 17.12 1.83
C ILE A 55 6.59 16.04 2.64
N ASP A 56 5.88 15.37 3.53
CA ASP A 56 6.46 14.27 4.32
C ASP A 56 6.56 13.00 3.46
N THR A 57 7.78 12.56 3.14
CA THR A 57 8.02 11.39 2.28
C THR A 57 8.66 10.23 3.05
N GLU A 58 7.97 9.09 3.12
CA GLU A 58 8.51 7.86 3.70
C GLU A 58 9.58 7.19 2.80
N TYR A 59 9.57 7.45 1.49
CA TYR A 59 10.43 6.81 0.48
C TYR A 59 11.08 7.83 -0.46
N PRO A 60 12.12 8.56 0.00
CA PRO A 60 12.68 9.69 -0.73
C PRO A 60 13.23 9.34 -2.13
N ALA A 61 13.84 8.16 -2.31
CA ALA A 61 14.38 7.78 -3.61
C ALA A 61 13.24 7.49 -4.61
N PHE A 62 12.21 6.77 -4.16
CA PHE A 62 10.99 6.54 -4.94
C PHE A 62 10.30 7.85 -5.31
N SER A 63 10.01 8.73 -4.34
CA SER A 63 9.32 10.00 -4.56
C SER A 63 10.05 10.88 -5.57
N ARG A 64 11.39 10.97 -5.47
CA ARG A 64 12.20 11.71 -6.44
C ARG A 64 12.14 11.11 -7.84
N GLY A 65 12.23 9.79 -7.95
CA GLY A 65 12.12 9.09 -9.23
C GLY A 65 10.73 9.26 -9.87
N MET A 66 9.67 9.19 -9.06
CA MET A 66 8.30 9.44 -9.52
C MET A 66 8.09 10.88 -9.98
N CYS A 67 8.57 11.89 -9.24
CA CYS A 67 8.51 13.29 -9.68
C CYS A 67 9.16 13.49 -11.05
N ARG A 68 10.33 12.86 -11.30
CA ARG A 68 11.01 12.92 -12.61
C ARG A 68 10.20 12.24 -13.71
N LEU A 69 9.58 11.09 -13.43
CA LEU A 69 8.67 10.43 -14.37
C LEU A 69 7.47 11.33 -14.69
N LEU A 70 6.86 11.94 -13.68
CA LEU A 70 5.71 12.84 -13.83
C LEU A 70 6.05 14.07 -14.67
N ARG A 71 7.22 14.70 -14.48
CA ARG A 71 7.70 15.76 -15.37
C ARG A 71 7.77 15.32 -16.82
N GLY A 72 8.40 14.16 -17.08
CA GLY A 72 8.49 13.63 -18.45
C GLY A 72 7.12 13.37 -19.07
N LEU A 73 6.14 12.93 -18.28
CA LEU A 73 4.76 12.74 -18.74
C LEU A 73 4.06 14.08 -19.02
N HIS A 74 4.24 15.08 -18.15
CA HIS A 74 3.71 16.42 -18.32
C HIS A 74 4.27 17.09 -19.59
N ASP A 75 5.58 17.01 -19.80
CA ASP A 75 6.24 17.56 -20.99
C ASP A 75 5.79 16.87 -22.29
N ALA A 76 5.40 15.59 -22.20
CA ALA A 76 4.78 14.84 -23.29
C ALA A 76 3.27 15.16 -23.49
N GLY A 77 2.70 16.09 -22.71
CA GLY A 77 1.30 16.51 -22.81
C GLY A 77 0.30 15.60 -22.10
N THR A 78 0.76 14.71 -21.21
CA THR A 78 -0.14 13.88 -20.38
C THR A 78 -0.79 14.73 -19.30
N ALA A 79 -2.11 14.66 -19.16
CA ALA A 79 -2.81 15.35 -18.07
C ALA A 79 -2.55 14.64 -16.74
N LEU A 80 -2.06 15.36 -15.73
CA LEU A 80 -1.75 14.81 -14.41
C LEU A 80 -2.70 15.39 -13.36
N HIS A 81 -3.30 14.51 -12.55
CA HIS A 81 -4.27 14.89 -11.51
C HIS A 81 -3.93 14.19 -10.20
N GLN A 82 -3.82 14.95 -9.10
CA GLN A 82 -3.77 14.40 -7.74
C GLN A 82 -5.20 14.17 -7.25
N VAL A 83 -5.55 12.91 -6.96
CA VAL A 83 -6.92 12.54 -6.56
C VAL A 83 -6.88 11.54 -5.41
N GLU A 84 -6.77 12.06 -4.20
CA GLU A 84 -6.88 11.29 -2.96
C GLU A 84 -7.73 12.03 -1.91
N PRO A 85 -9.07 12.01 -2.06
CA PRO A 85 -9.97 12.77 -1.21
C PRO A 85 -9.95 12.34 0.25
N PHE A 86 -9.58 11.08 0.57
CA PHE A 86 -9.48 10.67 1.98
C PHE A 86 -8.36 11.43 2.70
N LEU A 87 -7.19 11.59 2.06
CA LEU A 87 -6.07 12.33 2.63
C LEU A 87 -6.33 13.83 2.64
N GLU A 88 -6.95 14.37 1.59
CA GLU A 88 -7.39 15.78 1.55
C GLU A 88 -8.33 16.11 2.73
N ILE A 89 -9.33 15.27 2.98
CA ILE A 89 -10.23 15.42 4.12
C ILE A 89 -9.46 15.28 5.44
N LEU A 90 -8.50 14.35 5.53
CA LEU A 90 -7.70 14.16 6.74
C LEU A 90 -6.83 15.39 7.05
N ILE A 91 -6.22 16.01 6.03
CA ILE A 91 -5.51 17.28 6.15
C ILE A 91 -6.45 18.36 6.71
N SER A 92 -7.66 18.49 6.16
CA SER A 92 -8.65 19.47 6.65
C SER A 92 -9.06 19.22 8.11
N ILE A 93 -9.08 17.96 8.57
CA ILE A 93 -9.35 17.61 9.98
C ILE A 93 -8.17 18.02 10.86
N HIS A 94 -6.92 17.85 10.40
CA HIS A 94 -5.76 18.30 11.15
C HIS A 94 -5.70 19.82 11.28
N GLU A 95 -6.00 20.56 10.21
CA GLU A 95 -6.12 22.02 10.24
C GLU A 95 -7.23 22.49 11.19
N PHE A 96 -8.38 21.80 11.15
CA PHE A 96 -9.50 22.05 12.07
C PHE A 96 -9.07 21.89 13.55
N PHE A 97 -8.32 20.84 13.88
CA PHE A 97 -7.77 20.68 15.24
C PHE A 97 -6.67 21.68 15.57
N ALA A 98 -5.81 22.05 14.61
CA ALA A 98 -4.80 23.08 14.79
C ALA A 98 -5.41 24.46 15.08
N ALA A 99 -6.62 24.73 14.59
CA ALA A 99 -7.40 25.92 14.91
C ALA A 99 -8.05 25.88 16.32
N GLY A 100 -7.82 24.83 17.11
CA GLY A 100 -8.28 24.71 18.50
C GLY A 100 -9.59 23.95 18.69
N HIS A 101 -10.19 23.44 17.61
CA HIS A 101 -11.39 22.60 17.71
C HIS A 101 -11.06 21.18 18.21
N ARG A 102 -12.09 20.51 18.74
CA ARG A 102 -12.00 19.17 19.31
C ARG A 102 -12.70 18.15 18.41
N PRO A 103 -12.40 16.86 18.55
CA PRO A 103 -13.13 15.81 17.84
C PRO A 103 -14.66 15.83 17.99
N ALA A 104 -15.17 16.31 19.12
CA ALA A 104 -16.60 16.43 19.37
C ALA A 104 -17.27 17.54 18.54
N ASP A 105 -16.48 18.46 18.00
CA ASP A 105 -16.95 19.60 17.19
C ASP A 105 -17.10 19.22 15.70
N ILE A 106 -16.66 18.02 15.31
CA ILE A 106 -16.88 17.50 13.95
C ILE A 106 -18.36 17.10 13.82
N ALA A 107 -19.10 17.83 12.98
CA ALA A 107 -20.51 17.59 12.72
C ALA A 107 -20.75 16.17 12.18
N ALA A 108 -21.72 15.45 12.76
CA ALA A 108 -21.94 14.03 12.48
C ALA A 108 -22.44 13.74 11.05
N ASP A 109 -23.04 14.73 10.40
CA ASP A 109 -23.53 14.68 9.01
C ASP A 109 -22.49 15.15 7.98
N SER A 110 -21.30 15.58 8.43
CA SER A 110 -20.23 16.02 7.53
C SER A 110 -19.42 14.85 6.97
N ILE A 111 -18.70 15.09 5.87
CA ILE A 111 -17.81 14.08 5.27
C ILE A 111 -16.57 13.81 6.13
N GLN A 112 -16.16 14.79 6.96
CA GLN A 112 -15.05 14.65 7.90
C GLN A 112 -15.33 13.57 8.96
N HIS A 113 -16.58 13.44 9.41
CA HIS A 113 -16.93 12.51 10.48
C HIS A 113 -16.59 11.04 10.19
N PRO A 114 -17.03 10.43 9.06
CA PRO A 114 -16.67 9.04 8.75
C PRO A 114 -15.16 8.86 8.49
N VAL A 115 -14.48 9.87 7.91
CA VAL A 115 -13.01 9.82 7.70
C VAL A 115 -12.28 9.82 9.04
N TYR A 116 -12.64 10.73 9.94
CA TYR A 116 -12.09 10.80 11.29
C TYR A 116 -12.31 9.48 12.06
N LEU A 117 -13.52 8.92 12.03
CA LEU A 117 -13.83 7.66 12.71
C LEU A 117 -13.00 6.49 12.17
N ALA A 118 -12.87 6.39 10.85
CA ALA A 118 -12.10 5.33 10.20
C ALA A 118 -10.61 5.44 10.53
N GLU A 119 -10.03 6.63 10.43
CA GLU A 119 -8.63 6.89 10.75
C GLU A 119 -8.33 6.64 12.22
N ARG A 120 -9.15 7.17 13.13
CA ARG A 120 -9.03 6.94 14.57
C ARG A 120 -9.06 5.47 14.92
N ALA A 121 -9.98 4.70 14.34
CA ALA A 121 -10.11 3.27 14.61
C ALA A 121 -8.90 2.47 14.11
N ALA A 122 -8.41 2.77 12.89
CA ALA A 122 -7.23 2.12 12.32
C ALA A 122 -5.98 2.42 13.14
N THR A 123 -5.76 3.70 13.48
CA THR A 123 -4.60 4.16 14.26
C THR A 123 -4.61 3.61 15.68
N ALA A 124 -5.76 3.61 16.35
CA ALA A 124 -5.87 2.99 17.68
C ALA A 124 -5.56 1.47 17.64
N ALA A 125 -6.03 0.77 16.60
CA ALA A 125 -5.74 -0.65 16.45
C ALA A 125 -4.26 -0.92 16.10
N LEU A 126 -3.62 -0.04 15.33
CA LEU A 126 -2.19 -0.09 15.01
C LEU A 126 -1.32 0.08 16.26
N LEU A 127 -1.62 1.09 17.09
CA LEU A 127 -0.93 1.31 18.36
C LEU A 127 -1.08 0.12 19.31
N ALA A 128 -2.29 -0.47 19.38
CA ALA A 128 -2.53 -1.67 20.16
C ALA A 128 -1.72 -2.88 19.64
N TYR A 129 -1.54 -2.99 18.32
CA TYR A 129 -0.68 -3.99 17.70
C TYR A 129 0.79 -3.80 18.09
N TYR A 130 1.34 -2.59 17.99
CA TYR A 130 2.73 -2.33 18.39
C TYR A 130 2.96 -2.64 19.87
N ARG A 131 2.02 -2.26 20.74
CA ARG A 131 2.11 -2.61 22.17
C ARG A 131 2.07 -4.12 22.39
N ALA A 132 1.13 -4.82 21.77
CA ALA A 132 0.98 -6.28 21.93
C ALA A 132 2.19 -7.06 21.39
N THR A 133 2.78 -6.61 20.27
CA THR A 133 3.97 -7.26 19.70
C THR A 133 5.23 -7.03 20.52
N ALA A 134 5.37 -5.86 21.13
CA ALA A 134 6.54 -5.52 21.93
C ALA A 134 6.59 -6.27 23.28
N VAL A 135 5.47 -6.31 24.01
CA VAL A 135 5.45 -6.78 25.40
C VAL A 135 4.38 -7.83 25.71
N GLY A 136 3.43 -8.06 24.80
CA GLY A 136 2.35 -9.02 25.02
C GLY A 136 2.73 -10.48 24.75
N THR A 137 1.75 -11.34 24.98
CA THR A 137 1.76 -12.76 24.61
C THR A 137 1.52 -12.94 23.11
N PHE A 138 1.84 -14.13 22.58
CA PHE A 138 1.56 -14.47 21.18
C PHE A 138 0.07 -14.33 20.85
N GLU A 139 -0.82 -14.83 21.71
CA GLU A 139 -2.26 -14.77 21.53
C GLU A 139 -2.79 -13.32 21.54
N GLU A 140 -2.25 -12.46 22.41
CA GLU A 140 -2.60 -11.03 22.41
C GLU A 140 -2.17 -10.34 21.13
N ALA A 141 -0.96 -10.64 20.65
CA ALA A 141 -0.42 -10.08 19.41
C ALA A 141 -1.23 -10.54 18.19
N VAL A 142 -1.57 -11.84 18.10
CA VAL A 142 -2.48 -12.36 17.06
C VAL A 142 -3.82 -11.63 17.09
N ARG A 143 -4.46 -11.50 18.27
CA ARG A 143 -5.73 -10.77 18.39
C ARG A 143 -5.60 -9.30 17.96
N ALA A 144 -4.47 -8.66 18.27
CA ALA A 144 -4.22 -7.27 17.88
C ALA A 144 -4.07 -7.13 16.35
N VAL A 145 -3.32 -8.02 15.68
CA VAL A 145 -3.22 -8.05 14.22
C VAL A 145 -4.59 -8.23 13.56
N LEU A 146 -5.42 -9.15 14.08
CA LEU A 146 -6.77 -9.36 13.57
C LEU A 146 -7.66 -8.13 13.70
N ARG A 147 -7.56 -7.39 14.82
CA ARG A 147 -8.31 -6.13 15.00
C ARG A 147 -7.80 -5.05 14.05
N PHE A 148 -6.49 -4.91 13.94
CA PHE A 148 -5.86 -3.94 13.04
C PHE A 148 -6.28 -4.18 11.59
N ALA A 149 -6.11 -5.41 11.07
CA ALA A 149 -6.48 -5.74 9.70
C ALA A 149 -7.98 -5.49 9.39
N ARG A 150 -8.88 -5.64 10.37
CA ARG A 150 -10.31 -5.31 10.20
C ARG A 150 -10.56 -3.81 10.14
N ALA A 151 -9.94 -3.05 11.04
CA ALA A 151 -10.06 -1.60 11.08
C ALA A 151 -9.46 -0.97 9.81
N ASP A 152 -8.29 -1.44 9.41
CA ASP A 152 -7.58 -0.97 8.22
C ASP A 152 -8.33 -1.34 6.93
N ALA A 153 -8.88 -2.55 6.83
CA ALA A 153 -9.77 -2.90 5.72
C ALA A 153 -11.02 -2.02 5.66
N ALA A 154 -11.58 -1.62 6.81
CA ALA A 154 -12.71 -0.69 6.85
C ALA A 154 -12.33 0.71 6.36
N ARG A 155 -11.15 1.20 6.76
CA ARG A 155 -10.56 2.44 6.27
C ARG A 155 -10.37 2.40 4.75
N PHE A 156 -9.75 1.35 4.21
CA PHE A 156 -9.58 1.18 2.76
C PHE A 156 -10.90 1.09 1.99
N ARG A 157 -11.94 0.47 2.57
CA ARG A 157 -13.27 0.47 1.94
C ARG A 157 -13.83 1.87 1.76
N LEU A 158 -13.64 2.75 2.76
CA LEU A 158 -14.07 4.15 2.68
C LEU A 158 -13.20 4.92 1.68
N ARG A 159 -11.88 4.80 1.79
CA ARG A 159 -10.90 5.44 0.91
C ARG A 159 -11.12 5.10 -0.57
N ASP A 160 -11.27 3.82 -0.90
CA ASP A 160 -11.57 3.37 -2.28
C ASP A 160 -12.90 3.92 -2.80
N SER A 161 -13.91 4.03 -1.94
CA SER A 161 -15.22 4.56 -2.32
C SER A 161 -15.17 6.05 -2.63
N LEU A 162 -14.54 6.84 -1.76
CA LEU A 162 -14.37 8.28 -1.94
C LEU A 162 -13.52 8.56 -3.18
N ARG A 163 -12.40 7.85 -3.32
CA ARG A 163 -11.50 8.01 -4.46
C ARG A 163 -12.18 7.63 -5.78
N ALA A 164 -12.94 6.53 -5.83
CA ALA A 164 -13.72 6.18 -7.02
C ALA A 164 -14.81 7.21 -7.37
N GLN A 165 -15.44 7.85 -6.36
CA GLN A 165 -16.42 8.92 -6.57
C GLN A 165 -15.76 10.16 -7.19
N ALA A 166 -14.60 10.58 -6.69
CA ALA A 166 -13.87 11.72 -7.23
C ALA A 166 -13.28 11.45 -8.62
N LEU A 167 -12.79 10.22 -8.86
CA LEU A 167 -12.19 9.84 -10.14
C LEU A 167 -13.20 9.76 -11.29
N ALA A 168 -14.40 9.23 -11.06
CA ALA A 168 -15.36 8.94 -12.13
C ALA A 168 -15.61 10.14 -13.10
N PRO A 169 -16.01 11.34 -12.62
CA PRO A 169 -16.27 12.48 -13.51
C PRO A 169 -15.00 13.03 -14.18
N LEU A 170 -13.81 12.80 -13.61
CA LEU A 170 -12.54 13.25 -14.20
C LEU A 170 -12.09 12.29 -15.31
N VAL A 171 -12.16 10.98 -15.04
CA VAL A 171 -11.82 9.93 -16.00
C VAL A 171 -12.69 9.99 -17.25
N GLU A 172 -13.96 10.39 -17.12
CA GLU A 172 -14.89 10.53 -18.25
C GLU A 172 -14.47 11.57 -19.29
N ARG A 173 -13.59 12.52 -18.92
CA ARG A 173 -13.05 13.55 -19.81
C ARG A 173 -12.01 13.02 -20.79
N TYR A 174 -11.56 11.78 -20.60
CA TYR A 174 -10.45 11.18 -21.34
C TYR A 174 -10.84 9.84 -21.96
N ARG A 175 -10.28 9.52 -23.13
CA ARG A 175 -10.47 8.23 -23.79
C ARG A 175 -9.61 7.14 -23.18
N SER A 176 -8.47 7.51 -22.59
CA SER A 176 -7.53 6.58 -21.93
C SER A 176 -6.95 7.18 -20.66
N SER A 177 -7.23 6.57 -19.51
CA SER A 177 -6.76 7.01 -18.19
C SER A 177 -5.96 5.94 -17.46
N TYR A 178 -4.88 6.34 -16.79
CA TYR A 178 -4.17 5.51 -15.83
C TYR A 178 -4.47 6.01 -14.41
N VAL A 179 -4.85 5.10 -13.51
CA VAL A 179 -5.10 5.38 -12.10
C VAL A 179 -4.02 4.66 -11.30
N GLU A 180 -3.14 5.42 -10.69
CA GLU A 180 -2.13 4.91 -9.77
C GLU A 180 -2.80 4.49 -8.46
N ALA A 181 -2.47 3.32 -7.92
CA ALA A 181 -2.86 2.98 -6.57
C ALA A 181 -1.88 2.03 -5.89
N GLY A 182 -1.75 2.12 -4.57
CA GLY A 182 -1.12 1.10 -3.75
C GLY A 182 -1.84 -0.24 -3.91
N TRP A 183 -1.11 -1.35 -3.85
CA TRP A 183 -1.65 -2.68 -4.12
C TRP A 183 -2.79 -3.14 -3.21
N ILE A 184 -2.96 -2.51 -2.06
CA ILE A 184 -4.00 -2.82 -1.08
C ILE A 184 -5.36 -2.25 -1.51
N HIS A 185 -5.38 -1.27 -2.41
CA HIS A 185 -6.56 -0.69 -3.06
C HIS A 185 -7.17 -1.62 -4.12
N ALA A 186 -7.11 -2.94 -3.91
CA ALA A 186 -7.61 -3.94 -4.84
C ALA A 186 -9.13 -3.86 -5.06
N ARG A 187 -9.86 -3.13 -4.20
CA ARG A 187 -11.30 -2.88 -4.36
C ARG A 187 -11.60 -1.64 -5.22
N LEU A 188 -10.69 -0.68 -5.36
CA LEU A 188 -10.85 0.51 -6.21
C LEU A 188 -11.29 0.18 -7.66
N PRO A 189 -10.70 -0.80 -8.38
CA PRO A 189 -11.17 -1.17 -9.72
C PRO A 189 -12.63 -1.61 -9.76
N MET A 190 -13.14 -2.24 -8.69
CA MET A 190 -14.55 -2.63 -8.61
C MET A 190 -15.45 -1.41 -8.38
N GLU A 191 -15.03 -0.47 -7.53
CA GLU A 191 -15.78 0.76 -7.28
C GLU A 191 -15.83 1.66 -8.53
N LEU A 192 -14.76 1.70 -9.33
CA LEU A 192 -14.72 2.38 -10.62
C LEU A 192 -15.66 1.71 -11.64
N ARG A 193 -15.65 0.38 -11.77
CA ARG A 193 -16.57 -0.34 -12.69
C ARG A 193 -18.04 -0.10 -12.36
N ARG A 194 -18.37 0.15 -11.09
CA ARG A 194 -19.74 0.42 -10.64
C ARG A 194 -20.22 1.84 -10.99
N ARG A 195 -19.28 2.78 -11.14
CA ARG A 195 -19.57 4.21 -11.33
C ARG A 195 -19.42 4.65 -12.77
N LEU A 196 -18.43 4.11 -13.48
CA LEU A 196 -18.17 4.49 -14.85
C LEU A 196 -19.23 3.90 -15.79
N PRO A 197 -19.61 4.63 -16.85
CA PRO A 197 -20.49 4.12 -17.89
C PRO A 197 -19.95 2.83 -18.54
N GLY A 198 -20.84 1.98 -19.06
CA GLY A 198 -20.47 0.70 -19.67
C GLY A 198 -19.50 0.79 -20.86
N ALA A 199 -19.32 1.98 -21.44
CA ALA A 199 -18.32 2.25 -22.49
C ALA A 199 -16.86 2.25 -21.98
N PHE A 200 -16.64 2.33 -20.66
CA PHE A 200 -15.31 2.30 -20.05
C PHE A 200 -14.91 0.87 -19.68
N ARG A 201 -13.77 0.41 -20.22
CA ARG A 201 -13.16 -0.86 -19.80
C ARG A 201 -12.10 -0.61 -18.74
N VAL A 202 -12.42 -1.00 -17.50
CA VAL A 202 -11.49 -0.94 -16.36
C VAL A 202 -10.65 -2.22 -16.29
N ARG A 203 -9.35 -2.08 -16.55
CA ARG A 203 -8.33 -3.14 -16.40
C ARG A 203 -7.49 -2.87 -15.17
N THR A 204 -6.97 -3.92 -14.57
CA THR A 204 -6.09 -3.85 -13.41
C THR A 204 -4.76 -4.47 -13.76
N ILE A 205 -3.67 -3.80 -13.43
CA ILE A 205 -2.31 -4.30 -13.58
C ILE A 205 -1.70 -4.40 -12.19
N PHE A 206 -1.17 -5.57 -11.84
CA PHE A 206 -0.39 -5.74 -10.63
C PHE A 206 1.09 -5.57 -10.97
N LEU A 207 1.62 -4.35 -10.80
CA LEU A 207 2.96 -3.99 -11.23
C LEU A 207 4.06 -4.84 -10.56
N PRO A 208 4.02 -5.10 -9.25
CA PRO A 208 5.01 -5.94 -8.56
C PRO A 208 5.15 -7.34 -9.16
N SER A 209 4.01 -7.99 -9.42
CA SER A 209 4.02 -9.29 -10.07
C SER A 209 4.49 -9.21 -11.51
N ARG A 210 4.17 -8.13 -12.24
CA ARG A 210 4.67 -7.97 -13.61
C ARG A 210 6.18 -7.81 -13.65
N ALA A 211 6.74 -7.05 -12.72
CA ALA A 211 8.18 -6.87 -12.60
C ALA A 211 8.91 -8.20 -12.42
N LEU A 212 8.50 -9.00 -11.43
CA LEU A 212 9.08 -10.33 -11.21
C LEU A 212 8.90 -11.28 -12.39
N THR A 213 7.70 -11.34 -12.98
CA THR A 213 7.49 -12.23 -14.16
C THR A 213 8.31 -11.80 -15.36
N GLY A 214 8.54 -10.49 -15.51
CA GLY A 214 9.38 -9.95 -16.59
C GLY A 214 10.87 -10.22 -16.39
N SER A 215 11.31 -10.49 -15.15
CA SER A 215 12.68 -10.93 -14.84
C SER A 215 12.83 -12.46 -14.81
N GLY A 216 11.84 -13.22 -15.29
CA GLY A 216 11.86 -14.68 -15.32
C GLY A 216 11.49 -15.36 -14.00
N GLU A 217 10.98 -14.62 -13.02
CA GLU A 217 10.60 -15.16 -11.71
C GLU A 217 9.10 -15.40 -11.57
N PRO A 218 8.67 -16.25 -10.62
CA PRO A 218 7.26 -16.37 -10.27
C PRO A 218 6.68 -15.01 -9.83
N GLY A 219 5.46 -14.73 -10.26
CA GLY A 219 4.75 -13.52 -9.86
C GLY A 219 4.58 -13.39 -8.34
N LEU A 220 4.56 -12.14 -7.86
CA LEU A 220 4.47 -11.84 -6.45
C LEU A 220 3.12 -12.28 -5.87
N ARG A 221 3.16 -12.83 -4.66
CA ARG A 221 1.97 -13.12 -3.86
C ARG A 221 1.85 -12.06 -2.77
N TYR A 222 0.62 -11.72 -2.41
CA TYR A 222 0.37 -10.88 -1.24
C TYR A 222 0.93 -11.52 0.03
N SER A 223 1.54 -10.70 0.88
CA SER A 223 2.00 -11.12 2.20
C SER A 223 0.84 -11.69 3.04
N PRO A 224 1.10 -12.46 4.10
CA PRO A 224 0.03 -12.95 4.97
C PRO A 224 -0.81 -11.82 5.59
N GLY A 225 -0.18 -10.67 5.86
CA GLY A 225 -0.85 -9.47 6.37
C GLY A 225 -1.79 -8.86 5.33
N ASP A 226 -1.30 -8.63 4.11
CA ASP A 226 -2.12 -8.10 3.02
C ASP A 226 -3.26 -9.05 2.67
N ARG A 227 -3.01 -10.36 2.64
CA ARG A 227 -4.07 -11.36 2.42
C ARG A 227 -5.16 -11.29 3.48
N LEU A 228 -4.79 -11.03 4.73
CA LEU A 228 -5.75 -10.87 5.83
C LEU A 228 -6.56 -9.58 5.66
N THR A 229 -5.91 -8.46 5.34
CA THR A 229 -6.60 -7.18 5.09
C THR A 229 -7.51 -7.27 3.87
N LEU A 230 -7.03 -7.82 2.74
CA LEU A 230 -7.84 -8.06 1.53
C LEU A 230 -9.03 -8.98 1.79
N LEU A 231 -8.86 -9.99 2.64
CA LEU A 231 -9.97 -10.86 3.04
C LEU A 231 -11.07 -10.07 3.74
N TYR A 232 -10.72 -9.19 4.68
CA TYR A 232 -11.70 -8.31 5.33
C TYR A 232 -12.21 -7.19 4.43
N LEU A 233 -11.41 -6.73 3.46
CA LEU A 233 -11.78 -5.71 2.48
C LEU A 233 -12.98 -6.20 1.66
N PHE A 234 -12.92 -7.45 1.18
CA PHE A 234 -14.00 -8.05 0.39
C PHE A 234 -15.05 -8.80 1.21
N ARG A 235 -14.71 -9.25 2.43
CA ARG A 235 -15.62 -10.00 3.32
C ARG A 235 -15.52 -9.51 4.76
N PRO A 236 -16.14 -8.37 5.10
CA PRO A 236 -16.02 -7.76 6.43
C PRO A 236 -16.46 -8.68 7.59
N GLY A 237 -17.47 -9.51 7.33
CA GLY A 237 -17.97 -10.52 8.26
C GLY A 237 -17.21 -11.84 8.29
N PHE A 238 -16.10 -11.98 7.54
CA PHE A 238 -15.35 -13.23 7.50
C PHE A 238 -14.86 -13.61 8.91
N ARG A 239 -15.14 -14.85 9.33
CA ARG A 239 -14.66 -15.43 10.58
C ARG A 239 -14.25 -16.88 10.33
N HIS A 240 -13.05 -17.26 10.72
CA HIS A 240 -12.58 -18.63 10.60
C HIS A 240 -11.53 -18.95 11.69
N PRO A 241 -11.78 -19.98 12.54
CA PRO A 241 -10.98 -20.21 13.74
C PRO A 241 -9.52 -20.60 13.46
N VAL A 242 -9.23 -21.21 12.31
CA VAL A 242 -7.85 -21.59 11.92
C VAL A 242 -7.19 -20.56 10.99
N LYS A 243 -7.88 -20.17 9.91
CA LYS A 243 -7.30 -19.36 8.83
C LYS A 243 -6.94 -17.93 9.27
N GLU A 244 -7.80 -17.25 10.04
CA GLU A 244 -7.50 -15.88 10.47
C GLU A 244 -6.30 -15.86 11.43
N PRO A 245 -6.24 -16.68 12.50
CA PRO A 245 -5.08 -16.70 13.39
C PRO A 245 -3.78 -17.10 12.68
N LEU A 246 -3.83 -18.04 11.72
CA LEU A 246 -2.65 -18.45 10.97
C LEU A 246 -2.09 -17.32 10.10
N LEU A 247 -2.95 -16.59 9.38
CA LEU A 247 -2.51 -15.44 8.59
C LEU A 247 -1.96 -14.32 9.47
N ALA A 248 -2.63 -14.03 10.59
CA ALA A 248 -2.17 -13.04 11.56
C ALA A 248 -0.81 -13.42 12.18
N ALA A 249 -0.64 -14.68 12.58
CA ALA A 249 0.62 -15.18 13.11
C ALA A 249 1.76 -15.07 12.11
N ARG A 250 1.54 -15.54 10.87
CA ARG A 250 2.52 -15.43 9.79
C ARG A 250 2.83 -13.98 9.42
N ALA A 251 1.86 -13.07 9.51
CA ALA A 251 2.07 -11.65 9.24
C ALA A 251 3.06 -11.02 10.24
N MET A 252 3.01 -11.41 11.53
CA MET A 252 3.96 -10.94 12.53
C MET A 252 5.38 -11.43 12.24
N ILE A 253 5.53 -12.70 11.88
CA ILE A 253 6.83 -13.27 11.51
C ILE A 253 7.35 -12.60 10.24
N HIS A 254 6.49 -12.42 9.24
CA HIS A 254 6.81 -11.73 7.97
C HIS A 254 7.34 -10.32 8.22
N ALA A 255 6.59 -9.50 8.96
CA ALA A 255 6.95 -8.13 9.27
C ALA A 255 8.26 -8.01 10.08
N LYS A 256 8.68 -9.09 10.77
CA LYS A 256 9.93 -9.14 11.52
C LYS A 256 11.14 -9.45 10.64
N ILE A 257 10.97 -10.29 9.62
CA ILE A 257 12.07 -10.78 8.79
C ILE A 257 12.24 -10.01 7.49
N LEU A 258 11.26 -9.19 7.08
CA LEU A 258 11.30 -8.39 5.86
C LEU A 258 12.28 -7.21 5.99
N LEU A 259 13.04 -6.91 4.93
CA LEU A 259 13.85 -5.70 4.84
C LEU A 259 12.95 -4.46 4.71
N LYS A 260 13.25 -3.41 5.50
CA LYS A 260 12.42 -2.20 5.56
C LYS A 260 13.05 -1.02 4.85
N GLU A 261 14.37 -0.90 4.99
CA GLU A 261 15.17 0.21 4.47
C GLU A 261 15.00 0.33 2.96
N GLU A 262 14.81 1.55 2.47
CA GLU A 262 14.85 1.82 1.04
C GLU A 262 16.30 1.67 0.57
N SER A 263 16.53 0.73 -0.36
CA SER A 263 17.81 0.61 -1.05
C SER A 263 17.70 1.33 -2.40
N PRO A 264 18.57 2.31 -2.69
CA PRO A 264 18.66 2.94 -4.01
C PRO A 264 19.43 2.08 -5.02
N GLU A 265 19.89 0.90 -4.62
CA GLU A 265 20.67 -0.01 -5.46
C GLU A 265 19.88 -0.48 -6.70
N ASP A 266 20.64 -0.85 -7.72
CA ASP A 266 20.24 -1.28 -9.06
C ASP A 266 18.77 -1.75 -9.18
N PRO A 267 17.85 -0.85 -9.62
CA PRO A 267 16.44 -1.14 -9.84
C PRO A 267 16.19 -2.39 -10.70
N ASP A 268 17.11 -2.75 -11.59
CA ASP A 268 16.96 -3.91 -12.47
C ASP A 268 17.09 -5.24 -11.72
N ARG A 269 17.63 -5.23 -10.49
CA ARG A 269 17.75 -6.42 -9.64
C ARG A 269 16.54 -6.67 -8.76
N LEU A 270 15.55 -5.78 -8.74
CA LEU A 270 14.30 -5.94 -7.96
C LEU A 270 14.53 -6.42 -6.49
N PRO A 271 15.50 -5.86 -5.75
CA PRO A 271 15.90 -6.40 -4.44
C PRO A 271 14.75 -6.47 -3.44
N HIS A 272 13.88 -5.46 -3.40
CA HIS A 272 12.76 -5.42 -2.45
C HIS A 272 11.67 -6.42 -2.82
N LEU A 273 11.31 -6.52 -4.10
CA LEU A 273 10.32 -7.49 -4.57
C LEU A 273 10.78 -8.93 -4.37
N ARG A 274 12.07 -9.21 -4.58
CA ARG A 274 12.67 -10.53 -4.31
C ARG A 274 12.65 -10.86 -2.83
N ASP A 275 12.99 -9.88 -1.98
CA ASP A 275 12.94 -10.04 -0.52
C ASP A 275 11.50 -10.31 -0.04
N GLU A 276 10.53 -9.55 -0.53
CA GLU A 276 9.10 -9.72 -0.26
C GLU A 276 8.62 -11.12 -0.70
N ALA A 277 8.98 -11.54 -1.91
CA ALA A 277 8.62 -12.85 -2.44
C ALA A 277 9.24 -13.99 -1.63
N TYR A 278 10.51 -13.84 -1.24
CA TYR A 278 11.23 -14.79 -0.41
C TYR A 278 10.59 -14.93 0.98
N CYS A 279 10.42 -13.80 1.68
CA CYS A 279 9.85 -13.77 3.03
C CYS A 279 8.43 -14.32 3.03
N THR A 280 7.60 -13.97 2.04
CA THR A 280 6.25 -14.51 1.89
C THR A 280 6.26 -16.04 1.75
N ARG A 281 7.07 -16.59 0.83
CA ARG A 281 7.15 -18.05 0.65
C ARG A 281 7.72 -18.77 1.87
N LEU A 282 8.63 -18.12 2.60
CA LEU A 282 9.23 -18.66 3.81
C LEU A 282 8.17 -18.83 4.91
N VAL A 283 7.42 -17.76 5.23
CA VAL A 283 6.40 -17.83 6.30
C VAL A 283 5.18 -18.67 5.92
N GLU A 284 4.92 -18.88 4.63
CA GLU A 284 3.86 -19.78 4.14
C GLU A 284 4.06 -21.25 4.58
N ARG A 285 5.28 -21.65 4.92
CA ARG A 285 5.61 -22.99 5.42
C ARG A 285 5.35 -23.18 6.91
N LEU A 286 5.20 -22.10 7.67
CA LEU A 286 5.08 -22.17 9.14
C LEU A 286 3.67 -22.55 9.58
N SER A 287 3.53 -23.52 10.48
CA SER A 287 2.26 -23.77 11.17
C SER A 287 1.95 -22.68 12.20
N LEU A 288 0.74 -22.69 12.75
CA LEU A 288 0.37 -21.77 13.83
C LEU A 288 1.26 -22.00 15.07
N ASP A 289 1.54 -23.27 15.40
CA ASP A 289 2.38 -23.62 16.54
C ASP A 289 3.84 -23.24 16.32
N ALA A 290 4.37 -23.41 15.10
CA ALA A 290 5.70 -22.92 14.75
C ALA A 290 5.78 -21.39 14.92
N CYS A 291 4.77 -20.64 14.48
CA CYS A 291 4.72 -19.19 14.69
C CYS A 291 4.67 -18.84 16.19
N ARG A 292 3.92 -19.61 16.99
CA ARG A 292 3.82 -19.40 18.45
C ARG A 292 5.16 -19.55 19.14
N LEU A 293 5.94 -20.57 18.76
CA LEU A 293 7.28 -20.82 19.31
C LEU A 293 8.28 -19.76 18.84
N LEU A 294 8.27 -19.40 17.56
CA LEU A 294 9.20 -18.43 16.98
C LEU A 294 9.00 -17.01 17.50
N PHE A 295 7.75 -16.58 17.70
CA PHE A 295 7.40 -15.20 18.02
C PHE A 295 8.20 -14.61 19.20
N PRO A 296 8.25 -15.23 20.40
CA PRO A 296 9.02 -14.70 21.52
C PRO A 296 10.54 -14.72 21.28
N GLU A 297 11.05 -15.67 20.49
CA GLU A 297 12.48 -15.81 20.19
C GLU A 297 12.97 -14.70 19.26
N ILE A 298 12.21 -14.42 18.20
CA ILE A 298 12.69 -13.53 17.14
C ILE A 298 12.35 -12.06 17.39
N ARG A 299 11.33 -11.75 18.20
CA ARG A 299 10.77 -10.37 18.28
C ARG A 299 11.79 -9.29 18.62
N ARG A 300 12.84 -9.61 19.38
CA ARG A 300 13.92 -8.68 19.78
C ARG A 300 15.20 -8.78 18.95
N LEU A 301 15.30 -9.76 18.05
CA LEU A 301 16.52 -9.97 17.26
C LEU A 301 16.61 -8.98 16.09
N PRO A 302 17.80 -8.67 15.59
CA PRO A 302 17.95 -8.00 14.30
C PRO A 302 17.29 -8.80 13.16
N THR A 303 16.83 -8.13 12.10
CA THR A 303 16.11 -8.75 10.97
C THR A 303 16.84 -9.95 10.39
N ALA A 304 18.15 -9.83 10.14
CA ALA A 304 18.96 -10.90 9.56
C ALA A 304 19.05 -12.14 10.47
N GLU A 305 19.14 -11.95 11.78
CA GLU A 305 19.19 -13.07 12.74
C GLU A 305 17.82 -13.72 12.91
N ALA A 306 16.76 -12.92 13.02
CA ALA A 306 15.38 -13.40 13.03
C ALA A 306 15.10 -14.26 11.78
N ARG A 307 15.55 -13.82 10.60
CA ARG A 307 15.38 -14.55 9.34
C ARG A 307 16.03 -15.94 9.39
N ARG A 308 17.28 -16.05 9.84
CA ARG A 308 17.97 -17.35 9.98
C ARG A 308 17.22 -18.32 10.91
N ARG A 309 16.65 -17.82 12.01
CA ARG A 309 15.83 -18.63 12.93
C ARG A 309 14.56 -19.15 12.24
N VAL A 310 13.90 -18.29 11.47
CA VAL A 310 12.71 -18.67 10.72
C VAL A 310 13.02 -19.67 9.61
N GLU A 311 14.15 -19.53 8.91
CA GLU A 311 14.62 -20.50 7.91
C GLU A 311 14.83 -21.88 8.52
N ALA A 312 15.53 -21.96 9.66
CA ALA A 312 15.73 -23.23 10.36
C ALA A 312 14.39 -23.89 10.73
N ALA A 313 13.44 -23.12 11.28
CA ALA A 313 12.12 -23.63 11.64
C ALA A 313 11.24 -24.00 10.42
N ALA A 314 11.50 -23.40 9.25
CA ALA A 314 10.78 -23.67 8.01
C ALA A 314 11.40 -24.81 7.18
N GLY A 315 12.37 -25.55 7.73
CA GLY A 315 13.04 -26.68 7.07
C GLY A 315 14.20 -26.29 6.15
N GLY A 316 14.84 -25.15 6.40
CA GLY A 316 15.93 -24.59 5.60
C GLY A 316 15.53 -23.33 4.82
N PRO A 317 16.47 -22.72 4.08
CA PRO A 317 16.16 -21.60 3.22
C PRO A 317 15.04 -22.01 2.26
N GLY A 318 14.11 -21.10 1.98
CA GLY A 318 13.16 -21.34 0.88
C GLY A 318 13.92 -21.59 -0.42
N PRO A 319 13.31 -22.17 -1.46
CA PRO A 319 13.97 -22.24 -2.77
C PRO A 319 14.48 -20.84 -3.10
N CYS A 320 15.81 -20.71 -3.12
CA CYS A 320 16.46 -19.49 -3.58
C CYS A 320 15.90 -19.25 -4.98
N LEU A 321 15.28 -18.09 -5.16
CA LEU A 321 15.27 -17.53 -6.50
C LEU A 321 16.75 -17.29 -6.77
N SER A 322 17.27 -18.06 -7.73
CA SER A 322 18.66 -18.11 -8.17
C SER A 322 19.40 -16.80 -7.89
N ALA A 323 20.43 -16.89 -7.04
CA ALA A 323 21.49 -15.89 -6.99
C ALA A 323 22.23 -15.91 -8.36
N PRO A 324 22.83 -14.78 -8.77
CA PRO A 324 22.91 -14.29 -10.15
C PRO A 324 23.49 -15.25 -11.19
#